data_AF-A0A937EVK6-F1
#
_entry.id   AF-A0A937EVK6-F1
#
_cell.length_a   1.000
_cell.length_b   1.000
_cell.length_c   1.000
_cell.angle_alpha   90.00
_cell.angle_beta   90.00
_cell.angle_gamma   90.00
#
_symmetry.space_group_name_H-M   'P 1'
#
loop_
_entity.id
_entity.type
_entity.pdbx_description
1 polymer ?
#
loop_
_entity_poly.entity_id
_entity_poly.type
_entity_poly.pdbx_seq_one_letter_code
_entity_poly.pdbx_strand_id
1 'polypeptide(L)'
;MYGYWLSRFNWESRRKNVQWLHGTIESLRADPEPWITFHDDEPFIAETIEVAERLLSLMEQEHPKPEAIDELYKLLKLYKAVRNSDWDHICKYVEAWNWAMNRCSGFEGAIQFDLWGGVDCVPYTIANQVAGEGKFVRIAGKYGHVKLLVEPYVGQSQVCLEWRVEDNPSSEDDTVPKEYLPAIFESLIDVMIERLRGGILLTNIKVIVCGGSYHLVDSSEISYKIAAVIAFRAILDKTELVRTLAV
;
A
#
# COMPACT_ATOMS: atom_id res chain seq x y z
N MET A 1 2.64 -14.54 -11.02
CA MET A 1 2.38 -13.53 -9.98
C MET A 1 1.86 -14.17 -8.69
N TYR A 2 0.77 -14.96 -8.74
CA TYR A 2 0.19 -15.67 -7.58
C TYR A 2 1.20 -16.54 -6.80
N GLY A 3 2.03 -17.34 -7.49
CA GLY A 3 2.99 -18.24 -6.84
C GLY A 3 4.19 -17.57 -6.14
N TYR A 4 4.64 -16.39 -6.58
CA TYR A 4 5.78 -15.70 -5.96
C TYR A 4 5.39 -15.06 -4.62
N TRP A 5 4.22 -14.41 -4.56
CA TRP A 5 3.74 -13.77 -3.35
C TRP A 5 3.18 -14.77 -2.33
N LEU A 6 2.45 -15.80 -2.78
CA LEU A 6 2.01 -16.87 -1.89
C LEU A 6 3.16 -17.66 -1.29
N SER A 7 4.27 -17.86 -2.03
CA SER A 7 5.45 -18.54 -1.48
C SER A 7 6.17 -17.70 -0.43
N ARG A 8 6.14 -16.36 -0.53
CA ARG A 8 6.66 -15.45 0.51
C ARG A 8 5.73 -15.27 1.71
N PHE A 9 4.44 -15.46 1.54
CA PHE A 9 3.43 -15.34 2.60
C PHE A 9 2.82 -16.68 3.00
N ASN A 10 3.60 -17.76 2.85
CA ASN A 10 3.23 -19.09 3.31
C ASN A 10 3.25 -19.20 4.84
N TRP A 11 2.59 -20.24 5.35
CA TRP A 11 2.49 -20.51 6.79
C TRP A 11 3.86 -20.55 7.50
N GLU A 12 4.88 -21.09 6.85
CA GLU A 12 6.23 -21.18 7.43
C GLU A 12 6.89 -19.80 7.60
N SER A 13 6.76 -18.91 6.61
CA SER A 13 7.27 -17.54 6.66
C SER A 13 6.57 -16.70 7.73
N ARG A 14 5.30 -17.01 8.00
CA ARG A 14 4.48 -16.33 9.03
C ARG A 14 4.94 -16.61 10.46
N ARG A 15 5.47 -17.81 10.75
CA ARG A 15 5.83 -18.23 12.12
C ARG A 15 6.83 -17.30 12.81
N LYS A 16 7.78 -16.73 12.07
CA LYS A 16 8.77 -15.80 12.64
C LYS A 16 8.12 -14.51 13.14
N ASN A 17 7.16 -13.97 12.39
CA ASN A 17 6.44 -12.77 12.79
C ASN A 17 5.48 -13.05 13.96
N VAL A 18 4.86 -14.25 13.99
CA VAL A 18 4.04 -14.70 15.12
C VAL A 18 4.86 -14.79 16.41
N GLN A 19 6.06 -15.39 16.35
CA GLN A 19 6.94 -15.49 17.51
C GLN A 19 7.40 -14.13 18.02
N TRP A 20 7.80 -13.23 17.11
CA TRP A 20 8.15 -11.87 17.48
C TRP A 20 6.97 -11.16 18.16
N LEU A 21 5.77 -11.28 17.58
CA LEU A 21 4.56 -10.64 18.07
C LEU A 21 4.17 -11.10 19.47
N HIS A 22 4.23 -12.41 19.73
CA HIS A 22 4.06 -12.98 21.07
C HIS A 22 5.01 -12.34 22.08
N GLY A 23 6.30 -12.30 21.79
CA GLY A 23 7.30 -11.72 22.69
C GLY A 23 7.07 -10.23 22.94
N THR A 24 6.63 -9.48 21.93
CA THR A 24 6.29 -8.07 22.08
C THR A 24 5.08 -7.88 22.99
N ILE A 25 3.99 -8.65 22.81
CA ILE A 25 2.79 -8.59 23.66
C ILE A 25 3.13 -8.94 25.12
N GLU A 26 3.93 -9.99 25.35
CA GLU A 26 4.37 -10.37 26.69
C GLU A 26 5.20 -9.28 27.35
N SER A 27 6.15 -8.69 26.61
CA SER A 27 6.98 -7.59 27.10
C SER A 27 6.15 -6.37 27.47
N LEU A 28 5.18 -6.01 26.62
CA LEU A 28 4.26 -4.90 26.84
C LEU A 28 3.38 -5.07 28.08
N ARG A 29 2.97 -6.31 28.38
CA ARG A 29 2.19 -6.62 29.59
C ARG A 29 3.05 -6.61 30.85
N ALA A 30 4.31 -7.03 30.75
CA ALA A 30 5.21 -7.17 31.89
C ALA A 30 5.79 -5.82 32.34
N ASP A 31 6.23 -4.99 31.39
CA ASP A 31 6.81 -3.67 31.66
C ASP A 31 6.57 -2.72 30.47
N PRO A 32 5.60 -1.79 30.58
CA PRO A 32 5.31 -0.82 29.53
C PRO A 32 6.28 0.37 29.52
N GLU A 33 7.05 0.64 30.59
CA GLU A 33 7.91 1.84 30.69
C GLU A 33 8.94 1.98 29.56
N PRO A 34 9.65 0.91 29.12
CA PRO A 34 10.58 1.00 28.01
C PRO A 34 9.94 1.55 26.74
N TRP A 35 8.68 1.18 26.47
CA TRP A 35 7.96 1.58 25.26
C TRP A 35 7.45 3.02 25.31
N ILE A 36 7.13 3.53 26.50
CA ILE A 36 6.73 4.94 26.69
C ILE A 36 7.85 5.89 26.26
N THR A 37 9.10 5.54 26.58
CA THR A 37 10.27 6.37 26.22
C THR A 37 10.57 6.44 24.72
N PHE A 38 10.13 5.45 23.93
CA PHE A 38 10.31 5.44 22.47
C PHE A 38 9.18 6.21 21.73
N HIS A 39 8.06 6.49 22.40
CA HIS A 39 6.88 7.12 21.80
C HIS A 39 6.61 8.53 22.36
N ASP A 40 7.67 9.35 22.46
CA ASP A 40 7.61 10.77 22.83
C ASP A 40 6.78 11.05 24.10
N ASP A 41 7.01 10.26 25.17
CA ASP A 41 6.33 10.36 26.47
C ASP A 41 4.81 10.15 26.44
N GLU A 42 4.22 9.76 25.31
CA GLU A 42 2.84 9.33 25.27
C GLU A 42 2.74 7.87 25.75
N PRO A 43 1.92 7.58 26.77
CA PRO A 43 1.81 6.24 27.28
C PRO A 43 1.35 5.29 26.18
N PHE A 44 2.04 4.16 26.06
CA PHE A 44 1.61 3.05 25.21
C PHE A 44 0.26 2.56 25.74
N ILE A 45 -0.79 2.65 24.93
CA ILE A 45 -2.18 2.48 25.39
C ILE A 45 -2.68 1.04 25.24
N ALA A 46 -3.70 0.65 26.02
CA ALA A 46 -4.32 -0.68 26.02
C ALA A 46 -4.80 -1.13 24.62
N GLU A 47 -5.20 -0.16 23.81
CA GLU A 47 -5.62 -0.31 22.42
C GLU A 47 -4.49 -0.89 21.55
N THR A 48 -3.22 -0.65 21.88
CA THR A 48 -2.10 -1.25 21.13
C THR A 48 -1.96 -2.74 21.40
N ILE A 49 -2.12 -3.14 22.67
CA ILE A 49 -2.14 -4.56 23.06
C ILE A 49 -3.32 -5.23 22.37
N GLU A 50 -4.49 -4.59 22.34
CA GLU A 50 -5.68 -5.10 21.65
C GLU A 50 -5.44 -5.28 20.13
N VAL A 51 -4.85 -4.29 19.46
CA VAL A 51 -4.48 -4.38 18.03
C VAL A 51 -3.49 -5.52 17.80
N ALA A 52 -2.49 -5.65 18.66
CA ALA A 52 -1.48 -6.69 18.58
C ALA A 52 -2.07 -8.09 18.80
N GLU A 53 -2.99 -8.25 19.74
CA GLU A 53 -3.69 -9.51 20.02
C GLU A 53 -4.61 -9.92 18.87
N ARG A 54 -5.37 -8.96 18.30
CA ARG A 54 -6.20 -9.20 17.11
C ARG A 54 -5.35 -9.62 15.93
N LEU A 55 -4.20 -8.97 15.73
CA LEU A 55 -3.24 -9.35 14.71
C LEU A 55 -2.72 -10.77 14.93
N LEU A 56 -2.30 -11.08 16.16
CA LEU A 56 -1.75 -12.39 16.51
C LEU A 56 -2.76 -13.50 16.24
N SER A 57 -4.01 -13.31 16.69
CA SER A 57 -5.12 -14.23 16.45
C SER A 57 -5.36 -14.50 14.96
N LEU A 58 -5.22 -13.48 14.11
CA LEU A 58 -5.34 -13.65 12.66
C LEU A 58 -4.13 -14.35 12.06
N MET A 59 -2.92 -14.01 12.51
CA MET A 59 -1.69 -14.62 12.02
C MET A 59 -1.58 -16.10 12.39
N GLU A 60 -2.17 -16.54 13.50
CA GLU A 60 -2.19 -17.94 13.92
C GLU A 60 -3.18 -18.81 13.12
N GLN A 61 -4.11 -18.21 12.39
CA GLN A 61 -5.03 -18.95 11.53
C GLN A 61 -4.30 -19.44 10.27
N GLU A 62 -4.39 -20.74 9.98
CA GLU A 62 -3.82 -21.31 8.76
C GLU A 62 -4.48 -20.70 7.50
N HIS A 63 -5.79 -20.51 7.56
CA HIS A 63 -6.61 -19.93 6.48
C HIS A 63 -7.57 -18.85 7.03
N PRO A 64 -7.07 -17.65 7.38
CA PRO A 64 -7.94 -16.57 7.84
C PRO A 64 -8.82 -16.06 6.71
N LYS A 65 -10.02 -15.61 7.06
CA LYS A 65 -10.98 -15.06 6.11
C LYS A 65 -10.48 -13.73 5.54
N PRO A 66 -10.66 -13.47 4.22
CA PRO A 66 -10.28 -12.22 3.58
C PRO A 66 -10.76 -10.95 4.32
N GLU A 67 -12.00 -10.95 4.79
CA GLU A 67 -12.63 -9.79 5.43
C GLU A 67 -11.89 -9.37 6.70
N ALA A 68 -11.43 -10.34 7.48
CA ALA A 68 -10.71 -10.09 8.73
C ALA A 68 -9.30 -9.54 8.48
N ILE A 69 -8.65 -9.97 7.39
CA ILE A 69 -7.34 -9.44 6.96
C ILE A 69 -7.49 -7.99 6.49
N ASP A 70 -8.59 -7.64 5.81
CA ASP A 70 -8.86 -6.27 5.34
C ASP A 70 -9.16 -5.31 6.50
N GLU A 71 -9.96 -5.75 7.47
CA GLU A 71 -10.26 -4.98 8.69
C GLU A 71 -8.97 -4.69 9.49
N LEU A 72 -8.13 -5.70 9.66
CA LEU A 72 -6.85 -5.58 10.33
C LEU A 72 -5.89 -4.62 9.61
N TYR A 73 -5.85 -4.68 8.28
CA TYR A 73 -5.07 -3.74 7.46
C TYR A 73 -5.50 -2.29 7.69
N LYS A 74 -6.81 -2.01 7.69
CA LYS A 74 -7.35 -0.67 7.97
C LYS A 74 -6.93 -0.18 9.36
N LEU A 75 -7.06 -1.04 10.36
CA LEU A 75 -6.69 -0.74 11.74
C LEU A 75 -5.21 -0.39 11.87
N LEU A 76 -4.33 -1.17 11.24
CA LEU A 76 -2.88 -0.93 11.26
C LEU A 76 -2.48 0.32 10.50
N LYS A 77 -3.13 0.65 9.37
CA LYS A 77 -2.88 1.91 8.66
C LYS A 77 -3.24 3.12 9.51
N LEU A 78 -4.37 3.07 10.21
CA LEU A 78 -4.77 4.11 11.17
C LEU A 78 -3.74 4.21 12.31
N TYR A 79 -3.38 3.07 12.90
CA TYR A 79 -2.39 3.00 13.97
C TYR A 79 -1.03 3.58 13.55
N LYS A 80 -0.52 3.19 12.38
CA LYS A 80 0.73 3.70 11.78
C LYS A 80 0.68 5.20 11.51
N ALA A 81 -0.48 5.73 11.11
CA ALA A 81 -0.66 7.15 10.86
C ALA A 81 -0.64 7.99 12.15
N VAL A 82 -1.04 7.40 13.27
CA VAL A 82 -1.16 8.08 14.57
C VAL A 82 0.10 7.91 15.45
N ARG A 83 0.78 6.76 15.40
CA ARG A 83 1.76 6.37 16.45
C ARG A 83 3.23 6.19 16.03
N ASN A 84 3.61 6.52 14.78
CA ASN A 84 4.99 6.45 14.24
C ASN A 84 5.85 5.32 14.85
N SER A 85 5.39 4.07 14.71
CA SER A 85 5.72 2.99 15.66
C SER A 85 6.80 2.01 15.20
N ASP A 86 7.46 1.37 16.18
CA ASP A 86 8.41 0.25 15.99
C ASP A 86 7.79 -0.99 15.33
N TRP A 87 6.46 -0.99 15.20
CA TRP A 87 5.67 -2.01 14.53
C TRP A 87 5.75 -1.92 13.00
N ASP A 88 6.50 -0.98 12.44
CA ASP A 88 6.56 -0.73 11.00
C ASP A 88 6.86 -2.01 10.19
N HIS A 89 7.70 -2.92 10.68
CA HIS A 89 7.95 -4.18 9.99
C HIS A 89 6.74 -5.14 9.99
N ILE A 90 5.98 -5.19 11.08
CA ILE A 90 4.74 -5.96 11.18
C ILE A 90 3.64 -5.32 10.34
N CYS A 91 3.51 -3.99 10.40
CA CYS A 91 2.60 -3.24 9.54
C CYS A 91 2.89 -3.56 8.07
N LYS A 92 4.16 -3.49 7.63
CA LYS A 92 4.58 -3.87 6.28
C LYS A 92 4.23 -5.32 5.93
N TYR A 93 4.40 -6.25 6.89
CA TYR A 93 4.02 -7.64 6.68
C TYR A 93 2.52 -7.80 6.44
N VAL A 94 1.69 -7.16 7.27
CA VAL A 94 0.23 -7.25 7.14
C VAL A 94 -0.27 -6.52 5.91
N GLU A 95 0.33 -5.37 5.58
CA GLU A 95 0.09 -4.66 4.32
C GLU A 95 0.31 -5.60 3.14
N ALA A 96 1.47 -6.25 3.09
CA ALA A 96 1.80 -7.16 2.00
C ALA A 96 0.96 -8.44 2.01
N TRP A 97 0.53 -8.92 3.18
CA TRP A 97 -0.34 -10.08 3.31
C TRP A 97 -1.78 -9.78 2.87
N ASN A 98 -2.33 -8.61 3.23
CA ASN A 98 -3.60 -8.11 2.71
C ASN A 98 -3.54 -7.96 1.19
N TRP A 99 -2.43 -7.43 0.66
CA TRP A 99 -2.18 -7.37 -0.77
C TRP A 99 -2.27 -8.76 -1.42
N ALA A 100 -1.55 -9.76 -0.88
CA ALA A 100 -1.55 -11.11 -1.42
C ALA A 100 -2.93 -11.80 -1.35
N MET A 101 -3.64 -11.69 -0.23
CA MET A 101 -4.86 -12.46 0.03
C MET A 101 -6.13 -11.81 -0.48
N ASN A 102 -6.23 -10.48 -0.42
CA ASN A 102 -7.47 -9.75 -0.67
C ASN A 102 -7.43 -8.95 -1.96
N ARG A 103 -6.23 -8.54 -2.39
CA ARG A 103 -6.06 -7.65 -3.55
C ARG A 103 -5.52 -8.39 -4.77
N CYS A 104 -4.70 -9.43 -4.56
CA CYS A 104 -4.15 -10.25 -5.64
C CYS A 104 -4.99 -11.49 -5.97
N SER A 105 -5.82 -12.01 -5.06
CA SER A 105 -6.61 -13.24 -5.28
C SER A 105 -7.74 -13.07 -6.31
N GLY A 106 -8.22 -11.85 -6.53
CA GLY A 106 -9.18 -11.47 -7.57
C GLY A 106 -8.61 -10.54 -8.64
N PHE A 107 -7.29 -10.45 -8.80
CA PHE A 107 -6.65 -9.50 -9.72
C PHE A 107 -6.83 -9.92 -11.19
N GLU A 108 -7.94 -9.49 -11.79
CA GLU A 108 -8.21 -9.54 -13.24
C GLU A 108 -7.95 -8.17 -13.90
N GLY A 109 -6.85 -7.51 -13.54
CA GLY A 109 -6.41 -6.25 -14.15
C GLY A 109 -6.88 -4.96 -13.48
N ALA A 110 -7.75 -5.05 -12.46
CA ALA A 110 -8.22 -3.91 -11.66
C ALA A 110 -8.32 -4.27 -10.16
N ILE A 111 -8.10 -3.28 -9.30
CA ILE A 111 -8.25 -3.38 -7.83
C ILE A 111 -9.09 -2.19 -7.38
N GLN A 112 -10.19 -2.45 -6.71
CA GLN A 112 -11.14 -1.44 -6.24
C GLN A 112 -11.24 -1.49 -4.72
N PHE A 113 -11.25 -0.32 -4.08
CA PHE A 113 -11.47 -0.24 -2.63
C PHE A 113 -12.03 1.10 -2.14
N ASP A 114 -12.68 1.00 -0.99
CA ASP A 114 -12.96 2.12 -0.09
C ASP A 114 -11.80 2.22 0.92
N LEU A 115 -10.96 3.24 0.75
CA LEU A 115 -9.81 3.49 1.64
C LEU A 115 -10.23 4.22 2.93
N TRP A 116 -11.34 4.95 2.88
CA TRP A 116 -11.57 6.07 3.79
C TRP A 116 -12.84 5.95 4.63
N GLY A 117 -13.49 4.78 4.64
CA GLY A 117 -14.65 4.53 5.49
C GLY A 117 -14.48 5.08 6.91
N GLY A 118 -15.31 6.08 7.27
CA GLY A 118 -15.34 6.71 8.59
C GLY A 118 -14.44 7.94 8.79
N VAL A 119 -13.71 8.41 7.76
CA VAL A 119 -12.87 9.61 7.85
C VAL A 119 -13.66 10.88 7.50
N ASP A 120 -13.78 11.81 8.46
CA ASP A 120 -14.39 13.13 8.25
C ASP A 120 -13.38 14.10 7.61
N CYS A 121 -13.19 13.98 6.31
CA CYS A 121 -12.31 14.84 5.51
C CYS A 121 -12.99 15.23 4.20
N VAL A 122 -12.65 16.39 3.66
CA VAL A 122 -13.22 16.87 2.39
C VAL A 122 -12.66 16.03 1.23
N PRO A 123 -13.51 15.29 0.48
CA PRO A 123 -13.06 14.48 -0.64
C PRO A 123 -12.70 15.33 -1.85
N TYR A 124 -11.60 14.99 -2.51
CA TYR A 124 -11.15 15.56 -3.77
C TYR A 124 -10.93 14.46 -4.81
N THR A 125 -11.25 14.78 -6.06
CA THR A 125 -10.88 14.00 -7.25
C THR A 125 -10.09 14.88 -8.22
N ILE A 126 -9.68 14.33 -9.35
CA ILE A 126 -9.06 15.07 -10.45
C ILE A 126 -10.14 15.52 -11.44
N ALA A 127 -9.97 16.68 -12.07
CA ALA A 127 -10.95 17.20 -13.03
C ALA A 127 -10.93 16.45 -14.38
N ASN A 128 -9.72 16.15 -14.87
CA ASN A 128 -9.49 15.58 -16.19
C ASN A 128 -8.49 14.43 -16.11
N GLN A 129 -8.50 13.57 -17.12
CA GLN A 129 -7.49 12.54 -17.28
C GLN A 129 -6.10 13.18 -17.51
N VAL A 130 -5.09 12.70 -16.79
CA VAL A 130 -3.71 13.19 -16.88
C VAL A 130 -2.74 12.01 -16.93
N ALA A 131 -1.85 12.03 -17.93
CA ALA A 131 -0.75 11.08 -18.04
C ALA A 131 0.52 11.66 -17.40
N GLY A 132 1.36 10.79 -16.85
CA GLY A 132 2.66 11.16 -16.32
C GLY A 132 3.62 9.99 -16.29
N GLU A 133 4.91 10.28 -16.32
CA GLU A 133 5.97 9.29 -16.16
C GLU A 133 6.88 9.62 -14.98
N GLY A 134 7.44 8.58 -14.39
CA GLY A 134 8.42 8.69 -13.32
C GLY A 134 9.56 7.72 -13.61
N LYS A 135 10.78 8.24 -13.61
CA LYS A 135 12.01 7.48 -13.82
C LYS A 135 12.91 7.63 -12.60
N PHE A 136 13.32 6.50 -12.04
CA PHE A 136 14.34 6.43 -11.00
C PHE A 136 15.58 5.77 -11.58
N VAL A 137 16.63 6.57 -11.79
CA VAL A 137 17.92 6.11 -12.31
C VAL A 137 19.00 6.57 -11.35
N ARG A 138 19.78 5.63 -10.80
CA ARG A 138 20.99 5.93 -10.01
C ARG A 138 22.20 5.19 -10.56
N ILE A 139 23.37 5.80 -10.39
CA ILE A 139 24.68 5.35 -10.87
C ILE A 139 25.05 3.93 -10.38
N ALA A 140 24.47 3.46 -9.26
CA ALA A 140 24.73 2.15 -8.66
C ALA A 140 23.81 1.02 -9.15
N GLY A 141 23.37 1.05 -10.42
CA GLY A 141 22.53 0.00 -11.00
C GLY A 141 21.15 -0.12 -10.36
N LYS A 142 20.49 1.03 -10.07
CA LYS A 142 19.08 1.04 -9.65
C LYS A 142 18.24 1.70 -10.73
N TYR A 143 17.27 0.94 -11.24
CA TYR A 143 16.42 1.37 -12.34
C TYR A 143 14.94 1.08 -12.08
N GLY A 144 14.09 2.07 -12.25
CA GLY A 144 12.64 1.91 -12.29
C GLY A 144 12.03 2.96 -13.21
N HIS A 145 11.06 2.56 -14.03
CA HIS A 145 10.34 3.48 -14.90
C HIS A 145 8.88 3.06 -14.95
N VAL A 146 7.98 4.00 -14.65
CA VAL A 146 6.53 3.78 -14.65
C VAL A 146 5.86 4.93 -15.39
N LYS A 147 4.96 4.58 -16.30
CA LYS A 147 4.00 5.48 -16.95
C LYS A 147 2.62 5.24 -16.35
N LEU A 148 2.01 6.31 -15.84
CA LEU A 148 0.69 6.30 -15.23
C LEU A 148 -0.28 7.14 -16.04
N LEU A 149 -1.53 6.71 -16.05
CA LEU A 149 -2.67 7.48 -16.51
C LEU A 149 -3.65 7.58 -15.35
N VAL A 150 -4.00 8.79 -14.94
CA VAL A 150 -4.88 9.03 -13.81
C VAL A 150 -6.13 9.70 -14.33
N GLU A 151 -7.30 9.12 -14.06
CA GLU A 151 -8.60 9.63 -14.53
C GLU A 151 -9.63 9.73 -13.39
N PRO A 152 -10.63 10.63 -13.52
CA PRO A 152 -11.77 10.64 -12.61
C PRO A 152 -12.48 9.29 -12.69
N TYR A 153 -12.93 8.77 -11.56
CA TYR A 153 -13.58 7.47 -11.47
C TYR A 153 -14.98 7.59 -10.89
N VAL A 154 -15.96 7.13 -11.65
CA VAL A 154 -17.36 7.05 -11.23
C VAL A 154 -17.71 5.57 -11.09
N GLY A 155 -17.43 5.01 -9.92
CA GLY A 155 -17.72 3.62 -9.60
C GLY A 155 -18.14 3.45 -8.15
N GLN A 156 -18.36 2.19 -7.73
CA GLN A 156 -18.81 1.89 -6.38
C GLN A 156 -17.70 2.03 -5.32
N SER A 157 -16.44 2.13 -5.75
CA SER A 157 -15.27 2.29 -4.88
C SER A 157 -14.64 3.67 -5.03
N GLN A 158 -13.99 4.14 -3.97
CA GLN A 158 -13.33 5.44 -3.93
C GLN A 158 -12.05 5.47 -4.77
N VAL A 159 -11.34 4.35 -4.86
CA VAL A 159 -10.11 4.26 -5.65
C VAL A 159 -10.15 3.00 -6.50
N CYS A 160 -9.72 3.16 -7.76
CA CYS A 160 -9.51 2.06 -8.69
C CYS A 160 -8.05 2.06 -9.16
N LEU A 161 -7.32 0.97 -8.96
CA LEU A 161 -5.97 0.78 -9.49
C LEU A 161 -6.03 -0.25 -10.60
N GLU A 162 -5.64 0.12 -11.80
CA GLU A 162 -5.67 -0.74 -12.98
C GLU A 162 -4.26 -0.90 -13.55
N TRP A 163 -4.06 -1.96 -14.34
CA TRP A 163 -2.86 -2.14 -15.14
C TRP A 163 -3.26 -2.55 -16.55
N ARG A 164 -2.70 -1.84 -17.53
CA ARG A 164 -2.97 -2.02 -18.97
C ARG A 164 -1.65 -2.02 -19.73
N VAL A 165 -0.78 -2.99 -19.44
CA VAL A 165 0.40 -3.24 -20.25
C VAL A 165 0.18 -4.51 -21.05
N GLU A 166 0.56 -4.47 -22.33
CA GLU A 166 0.45 -5.62 -23.22
C GLU A 166 1.42 -6.74 -22.80
N ASP A 167 0.96 -7.99 -22.90
CA ASP A 167 1.79 -9.17 -22.62
C ASP A 167 2.93 -9.34 -23.65
N ASN A 168 2.80 -8.73 -24.83
CA ASN A 168 3.82 -8.64 -25.88
C ASN A 168 3.95 -7.16 -26.30
N PRO A 169 4.75 -6.38 -25.59
CA PRO A 169 4.87 -4.96 -25.86
C PRO A 169 5.53 -4.74 -27.23
N SER A 170 4.99 -3.79 -27.99
CA SER A 170 5.54 -3.40 -29.29
C SER A 170 6.81 -2.53 -29.15
N SER A 171 7.19 -2.12 -27.92
CA SER A 171 8.41 -1.37 -27.60
C SER A 171 8.96 -1.71 -26.20
N GLU A 172 10.27 -1.57 -26.00
CA GLU A 172 10.91 -1.74 -24.66
C GLU A 172 10.40 -0.71 -23.63
N ASP A 173 9.81 0.39 -24.09
CA ASP A 173 9.31 1.52 -23.30
C ASP A 173 7.86 1.34 -22.80
N ASP A 174 7.21 0.22 -23.13
CA ASP A 174 5.86 -0.10 -22.65
C ASP A 174 5.84 -1.37 -21.79
N THR A 175 6.98 -1.79 -21.24
CA THR A 175 7.10 -3.01 -20.44
C THR A 175 7.27 -2.71 -18.95
N VAL A 176 6.32 -3.19 -18.14
CA VAL A 176 6.46 -3.29 -16.68
C VAL A 176 6.28 -4.75 -16.28
N PRO A 177 7.32 -5.42 -15.76
CA PRO A 177 7.20 -6.79 -15.29
C PRO A 177 6.11 -6.93 -14.21
N LYS A 178 5.26 -7.94 -14.39
CA LYS A 178 4.07 -8.22 -13.57
C LYS A 178 4.40 -8.36 -12.08
N GLU A 179 5.60 -8.81 -11.74
CA GLU A 179 6.10 -8.94 -10.37
C GLU A 179 6.22 -7.61 -9.61
N TYR A 180 6.38 -6.48 -10.31
CA TYR A 180 6.53 -5.17 -9.68
C TYR A 180 5.21 -4.43 -9.48
N LEU A 181 4.10 -4.90 -10.07
CA LEU A 181 2.79 -4.24 -9.96
C LEU A 181 2.29 -4.05 -8.52
N PRO A 182 2.41 -5.04 -7.62
CA PRO A 182 1.95 -4.85 -6.23
C PRO A 182 2.73 -3.74 -5.52
N ALA A 183 4.04 -3.67 -5.75
CA ALA A 183 4.89 -2.64 -5.20
C ALA A 183 4.55 -1.24 -5.74
N ILE A 184 4.31 -1.14 -7.05
CA ILE A 184 3.82 0.09 -7.67
C ILE A 184 2.51 0.53 -7.01
N PHE A 185 1.51 -0.35 -6.95
CA PHE A 185 0.21 -0.01 -6.38
C PHE A 185 0.24 0.34 -4.90
N GLU A 186 1.00 -0.40 -4.10
CA GLU A 186 1.25 -0.08 -2.69
C GLU A 186 1.79 1.35 -2.54
N SER A 187 2.76 1.72 -3.37
CA SER A 187 3.34 3.07 -3.33
C SER A 187 2.37 4.17 -3.78
N LEU A 188 1.42 3.88 -4.68
CA LEU A 188 0.35 4.83 -5.03
C LEU A 188 -0.59 5.06 -3.84
N ILE A 189 -0.93 4.01 -3.10
CA ILE A 189 -1.73 4.13 -1.87
C ILE A 189 -0.98 4.95 -0.82
N ASP A 190 0.32 4.72 -0.64
CA ASP A 190 1.13 5.48 0.32
C ASP A 190 1.13 6.98 0.00
N VAL A 191 1.19 7.36 -1.28
CA VAL A 191 1.05 8.77 -1.70
C VAL A 191 -0.35 9.32 -1.40
N MET A 192 -1.41 8.53 -1.57
CA MET A 192 -2.77 8.96 -1.19
C MET A 192 -2.90 9.18 0.31
N ILE A 193 -2.30 8.31 1.13
CA ILE A 193 -2.24 8.46 2.60
C ILE A 193 -1.42 9.70 2.99
N GLU A 194 -0.31 9.96 2.31
CA GLU A 194 0.48 11.18 2.53
C GLU A 194 -0.34 12.44 2.24
N ARG A 195 -1.10 12.48 1.14
CA ARG A 195 -1.99 13.61 0.82
C ARG A 195 -3.10 13.79 1.85
N LEU A 196 -3.63 12.69 2.42
CA LEU A 196 -4.58 12.76 3.53
C LEU A 196 -3.97 13.43 4.76
N ARG A 197 -2.72 13.11 5.12
CA ARG A 197 -2.00 13.80 6.21
C ARG A 197 -1.84 15.30 5.93
N GLY A 198 -1.79 15.69 4.66
CA GLY A 198 -1.82 17.09 4.20
C GLY A 198 -3.23 17.70 4.10
N GLY A 199 -4.27 17.02 4.57
CA GLY A 199 -5.67 17.50 4.56
C GLY A 199 -6.43 17.27 3.25
N ILE A 200 -5.88 16.49 2.31
CA ILE A 200 -6.50 16.21 1.01
C ILE A 200 -6.84 14.72 0.92
N LEU A 201 -8.15 14.42 0.99
CA LEU A 201 -8.66 13.07 0.83
C LEU A 201 -8.88 12.76 -0.66
N LEU A 202 -7.99 12.00 -1.29
CA LEU A 202 -8.14 11.60 -2.70
C LEU A 202 -9.18 10.48 -2.83
N THR A 203 -10.26 10.72 -3.55
CA THR A 203 -11.34 9.76 -3.83
C THR A 203 -11.82 9.90 -5.27
N ASN A 204 -12.67 8.98 -5.71
CA ASN A 204 -13.20 8.89 -7.07
C ASN A 204 -12.10 9.01 -8.11
N ILE A 205 -10.99 8.29 -7.89
CA ILE A 205 -9.80 8.34 -8.75
C ILE A 205 -9.47 6.95 -9.27
N LYS A 206 -9.13 6.87 -10.55
CA LYS A 206 -8.55 5.68 -11.14
C LYS A 206 -7.12 5.95 -11.54
N VAL A 207 -6.20 5.09 -11.13
CA VAL A 207 -4.80 5.14 -11.57
C VAL A 207 -4.49 3.88 -12.37
N ILE A 208 -4.11 4.06 -13.62
CA ILE A 208 -3.81 2.99 -14.57
C ILE A 208 -2.29 2.98 -14.78
N VAL A 209 -1.65 1.84 -14.54
CA VAL A 209 -0.26 1.61 -14.95
C VAL A 209 -0.28 1.22 -16.43
N CYS A 210 0.17 2.12 -17.30
CA CYS A 210 0.07 1.97 -18.75
C CYS A 210 1.35 1.45 -19.41
N GLY A 211 2.49 1.47 -18.70
CA GLY A 211 3.77 1.13 -19.30
C GLY A 211 4.94 1.61 -18.46
N GLY A 212 6.11 1.59 -19.07
CA GLY A 212 7.38 1.83 -18.40
C GLY A 212 8.47 1.02 -19.09
N SER A 213 9.63 0.96 -18.49
CA SER A 213 10.73 0.13 -18.98
C SER A 213 11.41 -0.53 -17.79
N TYR A 214 12.17 -1.58 -18.06
CA TYR A 214 12.92 -2.32 -17.06
C TYR A 214 14.33 -2.63 -17.55
N HIS A 215 15.23 -2.84 -16.59
CA HIS A 215 16.57 -3.32 -16.87
C HIS A 215 16.78 -4.62 -16.10
N LEU A 216 17.13 -5.70 -16.80
CA LEU A 216 17.14 -7.06 -16.24
C LEU A 216 17.96 -7.20 -14.94
N VAL A 217 19.06 -6.46 -14.83
CA VAL A 217 19.99 -6.53 -13.68
C VAL A 217 19.73 -5.43 -12.65
N ASP A 218 19.25 -4.26 -13.09
CA ASP A 218 19.23 -3.05 -12.25
C ASP A 218 17.82 -2.74 -11.72
N SER A 219 16.80 -3.39 -12.28
CA SER A 219 15.43 -3.24 -11.83
C SER A 219 15.18 -3.98 -10.53
N SER A 220 14.52 -3.29 -9.61
CA SER A 220 14.18 -3.80 -8.29
C SER A 220 12.85 -3.23 -7.81
N GLU A 221 12.19 -3.97 -6.93
CA GLU A 221 10.92 -3.60 -6.33
C GLU A 221 10.94 -2.16 -5.77
N ILE A 222 11.99 -1.82 -5.01
CA ILE A 222 12.17 -0.48 -4.43
C ILE A 222 12.29 0.59 -5.51
N SER A 223 12.97 0.30 -6.62
CA SER A 223 13.14 1.27 -7.71
C SER A 223 11.81 1.59 -8.40
N TYR A 224 10.96 0.57 -8.57
CA TYR A 224 9.60 0.74 -9.09
C TYR A 224 8.67 1.48 -8.13
N LYS A 225 8.78 1.23 -6.81
CA LYS A 225 8.07 2.03 -5.79
C LYS A 225 8.43 3.51 -5.93
N ILE A 226 9.72 3.83 -6.02
CA ILE A 226 10.18 5.22 -6.14
C ILE A 226 9.72 5.85 -7.46
N ALA A 227 9.84 5.12 -8.58
CA ALA A 227 9.41 5.59 -9.89
C ALA A 227 7.90 5.90 -9.94
N ALA A 228 7.07 5.04 -9.35
CA ALA A 228 5.63 5.25 -9.24
C ALA A 228 5.28 6.47 -8.38
N VAL A 229 5.96 6.66 -7.25
CA VAL A 229 5.80 7.86 -6.39
C VAL A 229 6.16 9.13 -7.15
N ILE A 230 7.27 9.13 -7.89
CA ILE A 230 7.69 10.27 -8.73
C ILE A 230 6.60 10.57 -9.77
N ALA A 231 6.14 9.56 -10.49
CA ALA A 231 5.12 9.71 -11.53
C ALA A 231 3.82 10.29 -10.94
N PHE A 232 3.33 9.70 -9.86
CA PHE A 232 2.03 10.05 -9.31
C PHE A 232 2.02 11.41 -8.63
N ARG A 233 3.08 11.76 -7.86
CA ARG A 233 3.22 13.11 -7.30
C ARG A 233 3.26 14.17 -8.40
N ALA A 234 4.04 13.93 -9.46
CA ALA A 234 4.12 14.86 -10.60
C ALA A 234 2.77 15.05 -11.30
N ILE A 235 1.92 14.00 -11.37
CA ILE A 235 0.56 14.11 -11.89
C ILE A 235 -0.31 14.96 -10.96
N LEU A 236 -0.29 14.68 -9.65
CA LEU A 236 -1.07 15.40 -8.65
C LEU A 236 -0.69 16.89 -8.58
N ASP A 237 0.59 17.22 -8.77
CA ASP A 237 1.06 18.62 -8.75
C ASP A 237 0.70 19.39 -10.03
N LYS A 238 0.38 18.70 -11.13
CA LYS A 238 0.04 19.29 -12.43
C LYS A 238 -1.46 19.29 -12.72
N THR A 239 -2.26 18.63 -11.89
CA THR A 239 -3.70 18.50 -12.09
C THR A 239 -4.48 19.40 -11.14
N GLU A 240 -5.63 19.86 -11.59
CA GLU A 240 -6.58 20.56 -10.71
C GLU A 240 -7.36 19.53 -9.90
N LEU A 241 -7.29 19.66 -8.57
CA LEU A 241 -8.10 18.87 -7.65
C LEU A 241 -9.44 19.55 -7.42
N VAL A 242 -10.52 18.84 -7.73
CA VAL A 242 -11.89 19.32 -7.57
C VAL A 242 -12.55 18.62 -6.40
N ARG A 243 -13.32 19.38 -5.61
CA ARG A 243 -14.07 18.81 -4.48
C ARG A 243 -15.18 17.92 -5.00
N THR A 244 -15.29 16.74 -4.42
CA THR A 244 -16.46 15.89 -4.62
C THR A 244 -17.56 16.36 -3.67
N LEU A 245 -18.75 16.65 -4.19
CA LEU A 245 -19.91 16.82 -3.32
C LEU A 245 -20.26 15.44 -2.76
N ALA A 246 -20.32 15.30 -1.43
CA ALA A 246 -20.83 14.08 -0.81
C ALA A 246 -22.22 13.78 -1.40
N VAL A 247 -22.39 12.59 -1.95
CA VAL A 247 -23.68 12.07 -2.44
C VAL A 247 -24.44 11.51 -1.25
#